data_AF-A0A3C1LPZ9-F1
#
_entry.id   AF-A0A3C1LPZ9-F1
#
_cell.length_a   1.000
_cell.length_b   1.000
_cell.length_c   1.000
_cell.angle_alpha   90.00
_cell.angle_beta   90.00
_cell.angle_gamma   90.00
#
_symmetry.space_group_name_H-M   'P 1'
#
loop_
_entity.id
_entity.type
_entity.pdbx_description
1 polymer ?
#
loop_
_entity_poly.entity_id
_entity_poly.type
_entity_poly.pdbx_seq_one_letter_code
_entity_poly.pdbx_strand_id
1 'polypeptide(L)'
;MPAIIFGIIPLLILIWLFNTSLMLPMDSTVKLLLNLLIKSVLVSLFLPFTLIGFKAVSTLDGYQAGKPGLFMALKAYPKYLVFSIINCAYFVVIYLICFGFPGFGSDPILRLVWIVLVNYWIALILPVPILMEDRNLSFMAAFKLARRHFGVVRWNIYLMVLVLAVLNILATLVLLVPLAITIPFTWYAVRDYTRTLLEYELDKQ
;
A
#
# COMPACT_ATOMS: atom_id res chain seq x y z
N MET A 1 -0.75 -14.51 9.42
CA MET A 1 -0.46 -14.21 10.85
C MET A 1 0.70 -13.24 11.07
N PRO A 2 1.94 -13.48 10.63
CA PRO A 2 3.07 -12.64 11.01
C PRO A 2 3.07 -11.24 10.34
N ALA A 3 2.62 -11.13 9.09
CA ALA A 3 2.38 -9.83 8.45
C ALA A 3 1.28 -8.99 9.16
N ILE A 4 0.36 -9.67 9.86
CA ILE A 4 -0.65 -9.01 10.70
C ILE A 4 0.02 -8.50 11.98
N ILE A 5 0.79 -9.36 12.65
CA ILE A 5 1.44 -9.05 13.93
C ILE A 5 2.53 -7.99 13.79
N PHE A 6 3.39 -8.09 12.76
CA PHE A 6 4.54 -7.20 12.58
C PHE A 6 4.31 -6.06 11.60
N GLY A 7 3.25 -6.13 10.79
CA GLY A 7 2.89 -5.07 9.84
C GLY A 7 1.65 -4.31 10.28
N ILE A 8 0.50 -4.98 10.21
CA ILE A 8 -0.80 -4.30 10.32
C ILE A 8 -1.06 -3.78 11.74
N ILE A 9 -0.77 -4.57 12.78
CA ILE A 9 -0.95 -4.13 14.17
C ILE A 9 -0.05 -2.91 14.47
N PRO A 10 1.27 -2.91 14.20
CA PRO A 10 2.12 -1.74 14.36
C PRO A 10 1.65 -0.53 13.55
N LEU A 11 1.16 -0.72 12.31
CA LEU A 11 0.61 0.38 11.52
C LEU A 11 -0.66 0.98 12.14
N LEU A 12 -1.57 0.15 12.64
CA LEU A 12 -2.79 0.62 13.33
C LEU A 12 -2.42 1.38 14.60
N ILE A 13 -1.45 0.90 15.38
CA ILE A 13 -0.93 1.59 16.57
C ILE A 13 -0.31 2.93 16.18
N LEU A 14 0.50 2.98 15.12
CA LEU A 14 1.09 4.23 14.63
C LEU A 14 0.03 5.24 14.18
N ILE A 15 -0.98 4.80 13.42
CA ILE A 15 -2.10 5.64 13.00
C ILE A 15 -2.83 6.21 14.23
N TRP A 16 -3.11 5.36 15.21
CA TRP A 16 -3.74 5.79 16.45
C TRP A 16 -2.89 6.79 17.23
N LEU A 17 -1.59 6.52 17.38
CA LEU A 17 -0.64 7.42 18.05
C LEU A 17 -0.54 8.78 17.35
N PHE A 18 -0.48 8.81 16.02
CA PHE A 18 -0.43 10.05 15.25
C PHE A 18 -1.70 10.89 15.35
N ASN A 19 -2.85 10.24 15.59
CA ASN A 19 -4.14 10.92 15.73
C ASN A 19 -4.43 11.36 17.18
N THR A 20 -3.73 10.81 18.18
CA THR A 20 -4.02 11.08 19.60
C THR A 20 -2.87 11.76 20.33
N SER A 21 -1.69 11.15 20.38
CA SER A 21 -0.60 11.53 21.29
C SER A 21 0.57 12.25 20.60
N LEU A 22 0.73 12.09 19.29
CA LEU A 22 1.84 12.62 18.49
C LEU A 22 1.41 13.70 17.49
N MET A 23 0.29 14.40 17.75
CA MET A 23 -0.07 15.59 16.97
C MET A 23 0.96 16.70 17.24
N LEU A 24 2.07 16.68 16.51
CA LEU A 24 3.00 17.79 16.47
C LEU A 24 2.24 19.02 15.93
N PRO A 25 2.24 20.15 16.65
CA PRO A 25 1.55 21.36 16.21
C PRO A 25 2.06 21.79 14.83
N MET A 26 1.14 21.99 13.88
CA MET A 26 1.46 22.31 12.48
C MET A 26 1.58 23.83 12.23
N ASP A 27 1.86 24.60 13.28
CA ASP A 27 1.79 26.06 13.24
C ASP A 27 2.93 26.70 12.43
N SER A 28 4.00 25.95 12.16
CA SER A 28 5.13 26.43 11.36
C SER A 28 5.51 25.44 10.26
N THR A 29 6.01 25.96 9.14
CA THR A 29 6.49 25.16 8.00
C THR A 29 7.49 24.08 8.41
N VAL A 30 8.41 24.41 9.31
CA VAL A 30 9.41 23.47 9.82
C VAL A 30 8.75 22.34 10.60
N LYS A 31 7.79 22.64 11.48
CA LYS A 31 7.07 21.62 12.24
C LYS A 31 6.20 20.74 11.34
N LEU A 32 5.56 21.32 10.32
CA LEU A 32 4.79 20.57 9.32
C LEU A 32 5.69 19.58 8.57
N LEU A 33 6.82 20.05 8.03
CA LEU A 33 7.76 19.19 7.29
C LEU A 33 8.33 18.10 8.18
N LEU A 34 8.72 18.42 9.41
CA LEU A 34 9.20 17.44 10.38
C LEU A 34 8.14 16.36 10.67
N ASN A 35 6.88 16.78 10.87
CA ASN A 35 5.79 15.86 11.14
C ASN A 35 5.53 14.92 9.95
N LEU A 36 5.48 15.46 8.73
CA LEU A 36 5.34 14.67 7.51
C LEU A 36 6.50 13.68 7.32
N LEU A 37 7.74 14.11 7.62
CA LEU A 37 8.92 13.27 7.52
C LEU A 37 8.89 12.12 8.54
N ILE A 38 8.61 12.42 9.82
CA ILE A 38 8.49 11.41 10.88
C ILE A 38 7.41 10.38 10.52
N LYS A 39 6.23 10.83 10.11
CA LYS A 39 5.13 9.95 9.67
C LYS A 39 5.55 9.08 8.49
N SER A 40 6.17 9.69 7.47
CA SER A 40 6.65 9.00 6.27
C SER A 40 7.70 7.93 6.60
N VAL A 41 8.69 8.24 7.44
CA VAL A 41 9.75 7.30 7.86
C VAL A 41 9.17 6.14 8.66
N LEU A 42 8.33 6.43 9.66
CA LEU A 42 7.73 5.40 10.51
C LEU A 42 6.81 4.49 9.69
N VAL A 43 5.93 5.03 8.87
CA VAL A 43 5.06 4.22 7.98
C VAL A 43 5.92 3.40 7.01
N SER A 44 6.96 3.99 6.42
CA SER A 44 7.85 3.28 5.49
C SER A 44 8.58 2.10 6.11
N LEU A 45 8.82 2.12 7.43
CA LEU A 45 9.47 1.03 8.15
C LEU A 45 8.52 -0.16 8.38
N PHE A 46 7.24 0.10 8.66
CA PHE A 46 6.28 -0.97 8.99
C PHE A 46 5.47 -1.47 7.78
N LEU A 47 5.27 -0.64 6.76
CA LEU A 47 4.56 -1.02 5.53
C LEU A 47 5.15 -2.26 4.83
N PRO A 48 6.48 -2.45 4.71
CA PRO A 48 7.06 -3.64 4.09
C PRO A 48 6.62 -4.96 4.74
N PHE A 49 6.40 -4.99 6.06
CA PHE A 49 5.95 -6.20 6.76
C PHE A 49 4.56 -6.64 6.34
N THR A 50 3.70 -5.71 5.91
CA THR A 50 2.40 -6.05 5.32
C THR A 50 2.55 -6.64 3.91
N LEU A 51 3.47 -6.07 3.12
CA LEU A 51 3.66 -6.41 1.72
C LEU A 51 4.44 -7.71 1.52
N ILE A 52 5.25 -8.13 2.48
CA ILE A 52 5.94 -9.43 2.47
C ILE A 52 4.95 -10.60 2.27
N GLY A 53 3.67 -10.44 2.64
CA GLY A 53 2.61 -11.39 2.36
C GLY A 53 2.45 -11.70 0.87
N PHE A 54 2.66 -10.72 -0.01
CA PHE A 54 2.57 -10.91 -1.46
C PHE A 54 3.64 -11.85 -2.00
N LYS A 55 4.86 -11.82 -1.46
CA LYS A 55 5.89 -12.80 -1.85
C LYS A 55 5.46 -14.22 -1.55
N ALA A 56 4.93 -14.47 -0.35
CA ALA A 56 4.47 -15.81 0.03
C ALA A 56 3.30 -16.28 -0.85
N VAL A 57 2.40 -15.37 -1.21
CA VAL A 57 1.23 -15.64 -2.06
C VAL A 57 1.62 -15.84 -3.52
N SER A 58 2.59 -15.11 -4.07
CA SER A 58 3.06 -15.29 -5.45
C SER A 58 3.83 -16.59 -5.67
N THR A 59 4.55 -17.09 -4.67
CA THR A 59 5.39 -18.30 -4.82
C THR A 59 4.63 -19.63 -4.72
N LEU A 60 3.38 -19.62 -4.25
CA LEU A 60 2.59 -20.84 -4.06
C LEU A 60 1.53 -20.96 -5.17
N ASP A 61 1.58 -22.04 -5.94
CA ASP A 61 0.63 -22.33 -7.04
C ASP A 61 -0.76 -22.81 -6.55
N GLY A 62 -1.19 -22.36 -5.37
CA GLY A 62 -2.51 -22.65 -4.81
C GLY A 62 -2.83 -21.84 -3.56
N TYR A 63 -4.01 -22.05 -3.00
CA TYR A 63 -4.49 -21.39 -1.77
C TYR A 63 -3.98 -22.09 -0.51
N GLN A 64 -2.71 -22.48 -0.50
CA GLN A 64 -2.11 -23.05 0.70
C GLN A 64 -1.65 -21.91 1.61
N ALA A 65 -2.22 -21.86 2.82
CA ALA A 65 -1.72 -21.02 3.90
C ALA A 65 -0.36 -21.55 4.39
N GLY A 66 0.67 -21.39 3.55
CA GLY A 66 2.00 -21.92 3.78
C GLY A 66 2.61 -21.32 5.04
N LYS A 67 2.82 -22.18 6.06
CA LYS A 67 3.61 -21.86 7.25
C LYS A 67 5.13 -21.67 7.01
N PRO A 68 5.81 -22.22 5.98
CA PRO A 68 7.26 -22.12 5.94
C PRO A 68 7.70 -20.93 5.08
N GLY A 69 8.52 -20.07 5.69
CA GLY A 69 9.34 -19.12 4.94
C GLY A 69 9.34 -17.70 5.45
N LEU A 70 8.92 -17.37 6.68
CA LEU A 70 9.03 -16.00 7.19
C LEU A 70 10.44 -15.43 7.02
N PHE A 71 11.46 -16.21 7.38
CA PHE A 71 12.86 -15.82 7.19
C PHE A 71 13.23 -15.65 5.70
N MET A 72 12.65 -16.45 4.80
CA MET A 72 12.85 -16.29 3.35
C MET A 72 12.06 -15.11 2.77
N ALA A 73 10.94 -14.74 3.39
CA ALA A 73 10.08 -13.64 3.02
C ALA A 73 10.65 -12.31 3.54
N LEU A 74 11.28 -12.30 4.71
CA LEU A 74 12.08 -11.19 5.25
C LEU A 74 13.25 -10.81 4.35
N LYS A 75 13.81 -11.75 3.56
CA LYS A 75 14.82 -11.40 2.54
C LYS A 75 14.29 -10.44 1.47
N ALA A 76 12.97 -10.35 1.29
CA ALA A 76 12.36 -9.39 0.37
C ALA A 76 12.08 -8.03 1.02
N TYR A 77 12.31 -7.88 2.33
CA TYR A 77 12.10 -6.61 3.04
C TYR A 77 12.78 -5.40 2.36
N PRO A 78 14.06 -5.46 1.93
CA PRO A 78 14.72 -4.30 1.31
C PRO A 78 14.01 -3.83 0.03
N LYS A 79 13.46 -4.77 -0.74
CA LYS A 79 12.72 -4.50 -1.97
C LYS A 79 11.41 -3.76 -1.68
N TYR A 80 10.68 -4.20 -0.65
CA TYR A 80 9.45 -3.54 -0.20
C TYR A 80 9.69 -2.25 0.59
N LEU A 81 10.88 -2.07 1.17
CA LEU A 81 11.29 -0.82 1.80
C LEU A 81 11.41 0.30 0.76
N VAL A 82 12.05 0.03 -0.38
CA VAL A 82 12.14 0.98 -1.50
C VAL A 82 10.74 1.34 -2.03
N PHE A 83 9.87 0.33 -2.19
CA PHE A 83 8.46 0.55 -2.53
C PHE A 83 7.79 1.50 -1.52
N SER A 84 7.96 1.23 -0.23
CA SER A 84 7.29 1.98 0.83
C SER A 84 7.78 3.44 0.91
N ILE A 85 9.10 3.65 0.79
CA ILE A 85 9.71 4.99 0.79
C ILE A 85 9.17 5.83 -0.37
N ILE A 86 9.12 5.27 -1.58
CA ILE A 86 8.66 6.03 -2.75
C ILE A 86 7.17 6.38 -2.62
N ASN A 87 6.36 5.46 -2.12
CA ASN A 87 4.95 5.72 -1.86
C ASN A 87 4.76 6.82 -0.81
N CYS A 88 5.46 6.73 0.31
CA CYS A 88 5.34 7.76 1.34
C CYS A 88 5.86 9.12 0.85
N ALA A 89 6.95 9.15 0.07
CA ALA A 89 7.43 10.38 -0.57
C ALA A 89 6.38 10.98 -1.52
N TYR A 90 5.70 10.15 -2.33
CA TYR A 90 4.59 10.60 -3.16
C TYR A 90 3.48 11.25 -2.33
N PHE A 91 3.06 10.61 -1.24
CA PHE A 91 2.03 11.16 -0.34
C PHE A 91 2.44 12.49 0.30
N VAL A 92 3.70 12.64 0.70
CA VAL A 92 4.23 13.91 1.21
C VAL A 92 4.17 15.01 0.15
N VAL A 93 4.61 14.71 -1.08
CA VAL A 93 4.60 15.67 -2.19
C VAL A 93 3.19 16.12 -2.54
N ILE A 94 2.24 15.19 -2.73
CA ILE A 94 0.86 15.58 -3.04
C ILE A 94 0.20 16.34 -1.90
N TYR A 95 0.54 16.02 -0.64
CA TYR A 95 0.03 16.74 0.51
C TYR A 95 0.50 18.19 0.48
N LEU A 96 1.78 18.43 0.24
CA LEU A 96 2.34 19.79 0.14
C LEU A 96 1.73 20.56 -1.04
N ILE A 97 1.49 19.91 -2.18
CA ILE A 97 0.85 20.55 -3.35
C ILE A 97 -0.60 20.93 -3.06
N CYS A 98 -1.37 20.05 -2.42
CA CYS A 98 -2.81 20.27 -2.25
C CYS A 98 -3.15 21.12 -1.02
N PHE A 99 -2.42 20.96 0.09
CA PHE A 99 -2.70 21.66 1.34
C PHE A 99 -1.79 22.87 1.58
N GLY A 100 -0.66 22.96 0.87
CA GLY A 100 0.28 24.06 1.01
C GLY A 100 1.03 24.07 2.34
N PHE A 101 1.65 25.21 2.64
CA PHE A 101 2.35 25.47 3.89
C PHE A 101 1.44 26.22 4.88
N PRO A 102 1.72 26.15 6.21
CA PRO A 102 0.95 26.88 7.21
C PRO A 102 1.02 28.39 6.93
N GLY A 103 -0.14 29.05 6.86
CA GLY A 103 -0.25 30.47 6.51
C GLY A 103 -0.54 30.76 5.02
N PHE A 104 -0.52 29.74 4.16
CA PHE A 104 -1.04 29.83 2.79
C PHE A 104 -2.46 29.25 2.75
N GLY A 105 -3.44 30.03 2.32
CA GLY A 105 -4.82 29.54 2.17
C GLY A 105 -4.87 28.51 1.05
N SER A 106 -5.08 27.24 1.37
CA SER A 106 -5.40 26.23 0.36
C SER A 106 -6.87 26.30 0.02
N ASP A 107 -7.17 26.42 -1.27
CA ASP A 107 -8.54 26.39 -1.75
C ASP A 107 -9.21 25.05 -1.39
N PRO A 108 -10.48 25.06 -0.95
CA PRO A 108 -11.21 23.83 -0.62
C PRO A 108 -11.23 22.80 -1.76
N ILE A 109 -11.16 23.25 -3.02
CA ILE A 109 -11.12 22.39 -4.21
C ILE A 109 -9.88 21.48 -4.23
N LEU A 110 -8.75 21.96 -3.73
CA LEU A 110 -7.50 21.18 -3.70
C LEU A 110 -7.60 19.97 -2.77
N ARG A 111 -8.49 20.01 -1.76
CA ARG A 111 -8.77 18.84 -0.91
C ARG A 111 -9.45 17.73 -1.70
N LEU A 112 -10.32 18.07 -2.65
CA LEU A 112 -10.96 17.10 -3.53
C LEU A 112 -9.96 16.56 -4.56
N VAL A 113 -9.11 17.43 -5.11
CA VAL A 113 -8.00 17.01 -5.98
C VAL A 113 -7.07 16.04 -5.26
N TRP A 114 -6.75 16.28 -3.98
CA TRP A 114 -5.95 15.37 -3.17
C TRP A 114 -6.56 13.97 -3.11
N ILE A 115 -7.86 13.85 -2.83
CA ILE A 115 -8.58 12.56 -2.81
C ILE A 115 -8.48 11.88 -4.18
N VAL A 116 -8.67 12.62 -5.28
CA VAL A 116 -8.56 12.06 -6.63
C VAL A 116 -7.14 11.54 -6.92
N LEU A 117 -6.11 12.32 -6.59
CA LEU A 117 -4.72 11.93 -6.79
C LEU A 117 -4.32 10.71 -5.96
N VAL A 118 -4.77 10.65 -4.70
CA VAL A 118 -4.55 9.49 -3.82
C VAL A 118 -5.16 8.23 -4.43
N ASN A 119 -6.43 8.27 -4.85
CA ASN A 119 -7.10 7.10 -5.40
C ASN A 119 -6.49 6.66 -6.74
N TYR A 120 -6.14 7.63 -7.59
CA TYR A 120 -5.45 7.36 -8.84
C TYR A 120 -4.08 6.70 -8.61
N TRP A 121 -3.33 7.16 -7.62
CA TRP A 121 -2.06 6.56 -7.24
C TRP A 121 -2.23 5.14 -6.70
N ILE A 122 -3.20 4.92 -5.81
CA ILE A 122 -3.51 3.58 -5.29
C ILE A 122 -3.81 2.62 -6.45
N ALA A 123 -4.64 3.03 -7.43
CA ALA A 123 -4.95 2.21 -8.60
C ALA A 123 -3.71 1.85 -9.43
N LEU A 124 -2.73 2.76 -9.54
CA LEU A 124 -1.47 2.51 -10.25
C LEU A 124 -0.53 1.55 -9.52
N ILE A 125 -0.42 1.66 -8.20
CA ILE A 125 0.54 0.87 -7.42
C ILE A 125 0.03 -0.52 -7.07
N LEU A 126 -1.28 -0.74 -7.13
CA LEU A 126 -1.91 -1.99 -6.70
C LEU A 126 -1.37 -3.26 -7.38
N PRO A 127 -1.17 -3.30 -8.71
CA PRO A 127 -0.58 -4.47 -9.37
C PRO A 127 0.95 -4.58 -9.18
N VAL A 128 1.62 -3.53 -8.68
CA VAL A 128 3.09 -3.45 -8.64
C VAL A 128 3.72 -4.51 -7.74
N PRO A 129 3.24 -4.79 -6.51
CA PRO A 129 3.78 -5.87 -5.67
C PRO A 129 3.76 -7.24 -6.35
N ILE A 130 2.69 -7.55 -7.09
CA ILE A 130 2.57 -8.83 -7.81
C ILE A 130 3.56 -8.87 -8.97
N LEU A 131 3.62 -7.82 -9.79
CA LEU A 131 4.58 -7.68 -10.89
C LEU A 131 6.04 -7.78 -10.43
N MET A 132 6.33 -7.21 -9.27
CA MET A 132 7.64 -7.28 -8.64
C MET A 132 8.02 -8.72 -8.34
N GLU A 133 7.11 -9.53 -7.79
CA GLU A 133 7.40 -10.93 -7.44
C GLU A 133 7.34 -11.86 -8.65
N ASP A 134 6.28 -11.82 -9.44
CA ASP A 134 6.05 -12.76 -10.55
C ASP A 134 7.09 -12.60 -11.67
N ARG A 135 7.57 -11.37 -11.94
CA ARG A 135 8.59 -11.09 -12.97
C ARG A 135 9.97 -10.73 -12.40
N ASN A 136 10.16 -10.86 -11.08
CA ASN A 136 11.38 -10.47 -10.36
C ASN A 136 11.91 -9.06 -10.71
N LEU A 137 10.99 -8.11 -10.88
CA LEU A 137 11.31 -6.74 -11.29
C LEU A 137 11.63 -5.83 -10.10
N SER A 138 12.44 -4.80 -10.36
CA SER A 138 12.58 -3.66 -9.44
C SER A 138 11.30 -2.83 -9.42
N PHE A 139 11.10 -2.05 -8.35
CA PHE A 139 9.91 -1.20 -8.20
C PHE A 139 9.68 -0.32 -9.44
N MET A 140 10.71 0.37 -9.92
CA MET A 140 10.58 1.29 -11.06
C MET A 140 10.22 0.58 -12.36
N ALA A 141 10.76 -0.62 -12.58
CA ALA A 141 10.42 -1.42 -13.76
C ALA A 141 8.97 -1.92 -13.68
N ALA A 142 8.55 -2.44 -12.53
CA ALA A 142 7.19 -2.90 -12.31
C ALA A 142 6.17 -1.76 -12.40
N PHE A 143 6.48 -0.57 -11.85
CA PHE A 143 5.63 0.61 -11.96
C PHE A 143 5.47 1.10 -13.40
N LYS A 144 6.55 1.13 -14.18
CA LYS A 144 6.49 1.47 -15.61
C LYS A 144 5.62 0.49 -16.39
N LEU A 145 5.76 -0.80 -16.10
CA LEU A 145 4.96 -1.86 -16.73
C LEU A 145 3.48 -1.71 -16.37
N ALA A 146 3.17 -1.52 -15.09
CA ALA A 146 1.83 -1.28 -14.58
C ALA A 146 1.17 -0.08 -15.25
N ARG A 147 1.88 1.06 -15.31
CA ARG A 147 1.38 2.29 -15.95
C ARG A 147 1.09 2.11 -17.44
N ARG A 148 1.91 1.32 -18.14
CA ARG A 148 1.80 1.16 -19.60
C ARG A 148 0.66 0.22 -20.01
N HIS A 149 0.46 -0.89 -19.29
CA HIS A 149 -0.45 -1.94 -19.72
C HIS A 149 -1.81 -1.84 -19.01
N PHE A 150 -1.85 -1.56 -17.70
CA PHE A 150 -3.09 -1.59 -16.91
C PHE A 150 -3.94 -0.32 -17.03
N GLY A 151 -3.88 0.42 -18.14
CA GLY A 151 -4.49 1.75 -18.28
C GLY A 151 -6.01 1.78 -18.04
N VAL A 152 -6.72 0.77 -18.56
CA VAL A 152 -8.19 0.65 -18.44
C VAL A 152 -8.57 -0.21 -17.24
N VAL A 153 -7.87 -1.33 -17.04
CA VAL A 153 -8.24 -2.37 -16.06
C VAL A 153 -7.78 -2.10 -14.63
N ARG A 154 -6.86 -1.14 -14.40
CA ARG A 154 -6.46 -0.73 -13.03
C ARG A 154 -7.61 -0.29 -12.15
N TRP A 155 -8.65 0.30 -12.74
CA TRP A 155 -9.84 0.72 -12.00
C TRP A 155 -10.64 -0.46 -11.48
N ASN A 156 -10.67 -1.58 -12.20
CA ASN A 156 -11.35 -2.79 -11.74
C ASN A 156 -10.63 -3.42 -10.55
N ILE A 157 -9.28 -3.50 -10.63
CA ILE A 157 -8.45 -3.92 -9.49
C ILE A 157 -8.72 -3.02 -8.28
N TYR A 158 -8.71 -1.70 -8.50
CA TYR A 158 -8.95 -0.71 -7.45
C TYR A 158 -10.32 -0.88 -6.80
N LEU A 159 -11.40 -1.02 -7.58
CA LEU A 159 -12.75 -1.21 -7.06
C LEU A 159 -12.89 -2.52 -6.27
N MET A 160 -12.29 -3.61 -6.75
CA MET A 160 -12.24 -4.87 -6.01
C MET A 160 -11.53 -4.68 -4.66
N VAL A 161 -10.38 -4.01 -4.65
CA VAL A 161 -9.66 -3.76 -3.39
C VAL A 161 -10.41 -2.81 -2.48
N LEU A 162 -11.16 -1.84 -3.01
CA LEU A 162 -12.01 -0.98 -2.20
C LEU A 162 -13.06 -1.80 -1.43
N VAL A 163 -13.73 -2.76 -2.11
CA VAL A 163 -14.68 -3.67 -1.46
C VAL A 163 -13.99 -4.53 -0.41
N LEU A 164 -12.82 -5.09 -0.72
CA LEU A 164 -12.02 -5.89 0.22
C LEU A 164 -11.52 -5.05 1.41
N ALA A 165 -11.22 -3.77 1.20
CA ALA A 165 -10.81 -2.85 2.25
C ALA A 165 -11.96 -2.61 3.24
N VAL A 166 -13.19 -2.40 2.75
CA VAL A 166 -14.39 -2.31 3.61
C VAL A 166 -14.59 -3.59 4.42
N LEU A 167 -14.46 -4.76 3.78
CA LEU A 167 -14.54 -6.04 4.49
C LEU A 167 -13.45 -6.21 5.55
N ASN A 168 -12.21 -5.79 5.26
CA ASN A 168 -11.11 -5.83 6.23
C ASN A 168 -11.32 -4.85 7.40
N ILE A 169 -11.91 -3.67 7.16
CA ILE A 169 -12.27 -2.72 8.22
C ILE A 169 -13.33 -3.34 9.13
N LEU A 170 -14.40 -3.91 8.56
CA LEU A 170 -15.43 -4.60 9.35
C LEU A 170 -14.85 -5.78 10.14
N ALA A 171 -13.96 -6.56 9.52
CA ALA A 171 -13.23 -7.62 10.19
C ALA A 171 -12.40 -7.10 11.37
N THR A 172 -11.71 -5.96 11.19
CA THR A 172 -10.94 -5.30 12.26
C THR A 172 -11.82 -4.89 13.44
N LEU A 173 -13.03 -4.38 13.14
CA LEU A 173 -13.99 -3.94 14.16
C LEU A 173 -14.62 -5.10 14.94
N VAL A 174 -14.87 -6.24 14.29
CA VAL A 174 -15.57 -7.38 14.90
C VAL A 174 -14.65 -8.20 15.80
N LEU A 175 -13.37 -8.40 15.46
CA LEU A 175 -12.27 -8.96 16.28
C LEU A 175 -11.04 -9.20 15.38
N LEU A 176 -9.81 -9.18 15.91
CA LEU A 176 -8.58 -9.39 15.11
C LEU A 176 -8.47 -10.79 14.46
N VAL A 177 -9.29 -11.76 14.87
CA VAL A 177 -9.28 -13.14 14.34
C VAL A 177 -9.79 -13.21 12.89
N PRO A 178 -10.97 -12.65 12.54
CA PRO A 178 -11.42 -12.46 11.16
C PRO A 178 -10.35 -11.90 10.21
N LEU A 179 -9.52 -10.97 10.69
CA LEU A 179 -8.44 -10.35 9.93
C LEU A 179 -7.42 -11.36 9.40
N ALA A 180 -7.18 -12.45 10.15
CA ALA A 180 -6.28 -13.53 9.76
C ALA A 180 -6.72 -14.28 8.50
N ILE A 181 -8.01 -14.20 8.16
CA ILE A 181 -8.62 -14.86 7.01
C ILE A 181 -8.78 -13.85 5.86
N THR A 182 -9.32 -12.66 6.15
CA THR A 182 -9.67 -11.67 5.12
C THR A 182 -8.44 -11.06 4.44
N ILE A 183 -7.32 -10.92 5.14
CA ILE A 183 -6.10 -10.36 4.55
C ILE A 183 -5.44 -11.30 3.55
N PRO A 184 -5.15 -12.59 3.87
CA PRO A 184 -4.67 -13.51 2.86
C PRO A 184 -5.60 -13.58 1.66
N PHE A 185 -6.92 -13.60 1.88
CA PHE A 185 -7.90 -13.56 0.81
C PHE A 185 -7.73 -12.31 -0.08
N THR A 186 -7.50 -11.14 0.52
CA THR A 186 -7.23 -9.90 -0.21
C THR A 186 -5.98 -10.01 -1.07
N TRP A 187 -4.90 -10.59 -0.55
CA TRP A 187 -3.67 -10.79 -1.33
C TRP A 187 -3.85 -11.76 -2.48
N TYR A 188 -4.53 -12.89 -2.24
CA TYR A 188 -4.85 -13.85 -3.29
C TYR A 188 -5.72 -13.23 -4.38
N ALA A 189 -6.76 -12.48 -4.01
CA ALA A 189 -7.62 -11.79 -4.96
C ALA A 189 -6.85 -10.79 -5.82
N VAL A 190 -5.97 -9.98 -5.22
CA VAL A 190 -5.11 -9.04 -5.95
C VAL A 190 -4.13 -9.78 -6.87
N ARG A 191 -3.50 -10.86 -6.40
CA ARG A 191 -2.61 -11.70 -7.20
C ARG A 191 -3.32 -12.26 -8.42
N ASP A 192 -4.42 -12.97 -8.20
CA ASP A 192 -5.12 -13.72 -9.23
C ASP A 192 -5.69 -12.76 -10.27
N TYR A 193 -6.32 -11.67 -9.83
CA TYR A 193 -6.82 -10.65 -10.75
C TYR A 193 -5.69 -9.99 -11.55
N THR A 194 -4.55 -9.71 -10.92
CA THR A 194 -3.39 -9.16 -11.63
C THR A 194 -2.87 -10.16 -12.67
N ARG A 195 -2.70 -11.44 -12.31
CA ARG A 195 -2.23 -12.49 -13.23
C ARG A 195 -3.17 -12.69 -14.41
N THR A 196 -4.47 -12.80 -14.15
CA THR A 196 -5.49 -12.89 -15.21
C THR A 196 -5.41 -11.70 -16.17
N LEU A 197 -5.21 -10.49 -15.65
CA LEU A 197 -5.03 -9.32 -16.52
C LEU A 197 -3.71 -9.35 -17.31
N LEU A 198 -2.61 -9.84 -16.74
CA LEU A 198 -1.36 -10.04 -17.49
C LEU A 198 -1.57 -11.01 -18.66
N GLU A 199 -2.27 -12.12 -18.43
CA GLU A 199 -2.58 -13.10 -19.48
C GLU A 199 -3.40 -12.48 -20.62
N TYR A 200 -4.36 -11.59 -20.30
CA TYR A 200 -5.21 -10.96 -21.32
C TYR A 200 -4.57 -9.75 -22.01
N GLU A 201 -3.71 -8.98 -21.34
CA GLU A 201 -3.14 -7.72 -21.86
C GLU A 201 -1.70 -7.83 -22.38
N LEU A 202 -0.87 -8.73 -21.84
CA LEU A 202 0.55 -8.84 -22.18
C LEU A 202 0.91 -10.07 -23.00
N ASP A 203 0.24 -11.21 -22.79
CA ASP A 203 0.62 -12.47 -23.44
C ASP A 203 -0.19 -12.76 -24.73
N LYS A 204 -1.12 -11.86 -25.10
CA LYS A 204 -1.85 -11.86 -26.38
C LYS A 204 -1.30 -10.87 -27.42
N GLN A 205 -0.10 -10.32 -27.20
CA GLN A 205 0.66 -9.55 -28.19
C GLN A 205 1.83 -10.38 -28.71
#